data_AF-A0AB39YGU8-F1
#
_entry.id   AF-A0AB39YGU8-F1
#
_cell.length_a   1.000
_cell.length_b   1.000
_cell.length_c   1.000
_cell.angle_alpha   90.00
_cell.angle_beta   90.00
_cell.angle_gamma   90.00
#
_symmetry.space_group_name_H-M   'P 1'
#
loop_
_entity.id
_entity.type
_entity.pdbx_description
1 polymer ?
#
loop_
_entity_poly.entity_id
_entity_poly.type
_entity_poly.pdbx_seq_one_letter_code
_entity_poly.pdbx_strand_id
1 'polypeptide(L)' 'MAELAGVDRKTVVRLEAGTSDAQLGVWLRIARAAGVPLADLVRE' A
#
# COMPACT_ATOMS: atom_id res chain seq x y z
N MET A 1 0.91 5.55 -8.19
CA MET A 1 0.83 4.83 -6.89
C MET A 1 2.11 4.94 -6.08
N ALA A 2 3.25 4.37 -6.51
CA ALA A 2 4.51 4.39 -5.77
C ALA A 2 5.00 5.80 -5.37
N GLU A 3 5.14 6.71 -6.34
CA GLU A 3 5.55 8.11 -6.07
C GLU A 3 4.54 8.86 -5.20
N LEU A 4 3.24 8.67 -5.46
CA LEU A 4 2.15 9.33 -4.71
C LEU A 4 2.09 8.87 -3.24
N ALA A 5 2.48 7.62 -2.95
CA ALA A 5 2.53 7.08 -1.59
C ALA A 5 3.89 7.35 -0.91
N GLY A 6 4.89 7.87 -1.63
CA GLY A 6 6.27 7.98 -1.14
C GLY A 6 6.91 6.63 -0.83
N VAL A 7 6.57 5.61 -1.62
CA VAL A 7 7.01 4.21 -1.43
C VAL A 7 7.73 3.76 -2.69
N ASP A 8 8.87 3.07 -2.54
CA ASP A 8 9.60 2.52 -3.68
C ASP A 8 8.76 1.51 -4.48
N ARG A 9 8.92 1.52 -5.82
CA ARG A 9 8.16 0.64 -6.73
C ARG A 9 8.30 -0.84 -6.35
N LYS A 10 9.47 -1.32 -5.92
CA LYS A 10 9.65 -2.73 -5.53
C LYS A 10 8.81 -3.09 -4.30
N THR A 11 8.61 -2.15 -3.39
CA THR A 11 7.77 -2.36 -2.20
C THR A 11 6.31 -2.48 -2.60
N VAL A 12 5.82 -1.66 -3.52
CA VAL A 12 4.46 -1.78 -4.06
C VAL A 12 4.26 -3.16 -4.69
N VAL A 13 5.20 -3.61 -5.53
CA VAL A 13 5.11 -4.94 -6.19
C VAL A 13 5.09 -6.09 -5.17
N ARG A 14 5.90 -6.03 -4.10
CA ARG A 14 5.88 -7.08 -3.06
C ARG A 14 4.56 -7.12 -2.29
N LEU A 15 3.97 -5.95 -2.03
CA LEU A 15 2.68 -5.82 -1.34
C LEU A 15 1.53 -6.33 -2.21
N GLU A 16 1.51 -5.95 -3.49
CA GLU A 16 0.52 -6.45 -4.46
C GLU A 16 0.61 -7.97 -4.62
N ALA A 17 1.82 -8.53 -4.57
CA ALA A 17 2.04 -9.97 -4.62
C ALA A 17 1.73 -10.70 -3.30
N GLY A 18 1.41 -9.99 -2.21
CA GLY A 18 1.17 -10.59 -0.89
C GLY A 18 2.40 -11.28 -0.29
N THR A 19 3.60 -10.97 -0.77
CA THR A 19 4.85 -11.63 -0.36
C THR A 19 5.57 -10.92 0.78
N SER A 20 5.01 -9.81 1.26
CA SER A 20 5.57 -9.02 2.34
C SER A 20 4.45 -8.24 3.01
N ASP A 21 4.40 -8.28 4.33
CA ASP A 21 3.62 -7.31 5.10
C ASP A 21 4.40 -6.01 5.23
N ALA A 22 3.76 -4.90 4.87
CA ALA A 22 4.29 -3.58 5.17
C ALA A 22 3.77 -3.09 6.52
N GLN A 23 4.54 -2.20 7.14
CA GLN A 23 4.09 -1.45 8.30
C GLN A 23 2.78 -0.70 8.00
N LEU A 24 1.90 -0.59 8.99
CA LEU A 24 0.61 0.11 8.87
C LEU A 24 0.73 1.51 8.25
N GLY A 25 1.81 2.24 8.54
CA GLY A 25 2.07 3.57 7.97
C GLY A 25 2.30 3.57 6.45
N VAL A 26 2.70 2.46 5.84
CA VAL A 26 2.80 2.31 4.37
C VAL A 26 1.41 2.14 3.77
N TRP A 27 0.59 1.28 4.36
CA TRP A 27 -0.78 1.06 3.92
C TRP A 27 -1.65 2.31 4.00
N LEU A 28 -1.51 3.11 5.06
CA LEU A 28 -2.19 4.41 5.18
C LEU A 28 -1.80 5.39 4.06
N ARG A 29 -0.52 5.41 3.66
CA ARG A 29 -0.07 6.26 2.53
C ARG A 29 -0.60 5.77 1.20
N ILE A 30 -0.67 4.46 0.99
CA ILE A 30 -1.26 3.85 -0.21
C ILE A 30 -2.76 4.17 -0.28
N ALA A 31 -3.50 4.00 0.81
CA ALA A 31 -4.92 4.34 0.91
C ALA A 31 -5.17 5.81 0.54
N ARG A 32 -4.37 6.72 1.13
CA ARG A 32 -4.43 8.16 0.81
C ARG A 32 -4.12 8.44 -0.67
N ALA A 33 -3.11 7.80 -1.24
CA ALA A 33 -2.73 7.98 -2.64
C ALA A 33 -3.78 7.42 -3.62
N ALA A 34 -4.48 6.36 -3.22
CA ALA A 34 -5.56 5.73 -3.99
C ALA A 34 -6.92 6.42 -3.81
N GLY A 35 -7.07 7.26 -2.78
CA GLY A 35 -8.33 7.96 -2.48
C GLY A 35 -9.41 7.05 -1.91
N VAL A 36 -9.05 5.93 -1.28
CA VAL A 36 -9.98 4.95 -0.70
C VAL A 36 -9.69 4.71 0.78
N PRO A 37 -10.68 4.33 1.60
CA PRO A 37 -10.47 3.83 2.95
C PRO A 37 -9.47 2.67 3.01
N LEU A 38 -8.66 2.59 4.08
CA LEU A 38 -7.73 1.47 4.27
C LEU A 38 -8.44 0.12 4.32
N ALA A 39 -9.66 0.08 4.89
CA ALA A 39 -10.48 -1.14 4.95
C ALA A 39 -10.77 -1.72 3.56
N ASP A 40 -10.82 -0.89 2.51
CA ASP A 40 -11.08 -1.36 1.14
C ASP A 40 -9.83 -2.00 0.49
N LEU A 41 -8.65 -1.83 1.10
CA LEU A 41 -7.38 -2.39 0.64
C LEU A 41 -7.03 -3.74 1.28
N VAL A 42 -7.72 -4.13 2.34
CA VAL A 42 -7.43 -5.34 3.11
C VAL A 42 -8.63 -6.30 2.98
N ARG A 43 -8.36 -7.59 2.77
CA ARG A 43 -9.37 -8.65 2.84
C ARG A 43 -8.88 -9.73 3.80
N GLU A 44 -9.83 -10.32 4.54
CA GLU A 44 -9.61 -11.51 5.38
C GLU A 44 -9.28 -12.74 4.54
#